data_AF-A0A0A2MIP2-F1
#
_entry.id   AF-A0A0A2MIP2-F1
#
_cell.length_a   1.000
_cell.length_b   1.000
_cell.length_c   1.000
_cell.angle_alpha   90.00
_cell.angle_beta   90.00
_cell.angle_gamma   90.00
#
_symmetry.space_group_name_H-M   'P 1'
#
loop_
_entity.id
_entity.type
_entity.pdbx_description
1 polymer ?
#
loop_
_entity_poly.entity_id
_entity_poly.type
_entity_poly.pdbx_seq_one_letter_code
_entity_poly.pdbx_strand_id
1 'polypeptide(L)'
;MNSIEEIKQIGATAVRKLRLKKLSAGQPFMINSRSLPQNQSYLEFPDSTIKIVTVAPGGRSFSEIRKLSAQEASEIRMAYKLI
;
A
#
# COMPACT_ATOMS: atom_id res chain seq x y z
N MET A 1 8.11 1.70 -29.98
CA MET A 1 8.56 0.84 -28.87
C MET A 1 8.74 1.76 -27.68
N ASN A 2 7.98 1.57 -26.58
CA ASN A 2 8.09 2.47 -25.43
C ASN A 2 9.44 2.24 -24.73
N SER A 3 10.06 3.32 -24.29
CA SER A 3 11.24 3.28 -23.44
C SER A 3 10.93 2.62 -22.08
N ILE A 4 11.96 2.08 -21.43
CA ILE A 4 11.83 1.50 -20.08
C ILE A 4 11.26 2.53 -19.10
N GLU A 5 11.60 3.81 -19.26
CA GLU A 5 11.09 4.87 -18.39
C GLU A 5 9.60 5.13 -18.61
N GLU A 6 9.14 5.17 -19.85
CA GLU A 6 7.69 5.28 -20.16
C GLU A 6 6.90 4.10 -19.58
N ILE A 7 7.43 2.88 -19.66
CA ILE A 7 6.79 1.68 -19.09
C ILE A 7 6.66 1.81 -17.56
N LYS A 8 7.70 2.32 -16.87
CA LYS A 8 7.64 2.56 -15.42
C LYS A 8 6.57 3.59 -15.06
N GLN A 9 6.46 4.68 -15.81
CA GLN A 9 5.47 5.73 -15.55
C GLN A 9 4.04 5.23 -15.77
N ILE A 10 3.80 4.43 -16.81
CA ILE A 10 2.52 3.77 -17.05
C ILE A 10 2.17 2.84 -15.89
N GLY A 11 3.13 2.02 -15.45
CA GLY A 11 2.95 1.12 -14.31
C GLY A 11 2.61 1.85 -13.01
N ALA A 12 3.36 2.89 -12.67
CA ALA A 12 3.10 3.72 -11.48
C ALA A 12 1.71 4.37 -11.53
N THR A 13 1.33 4.89 -12.70
CA THR A 13 0.00 5.48 -12.92
C THR A 13 -1.12 4.44 -12.75
N ALA A 14 -0.94 3.23 -13.29
CA ALA A 14 -1.91 2.15 -13.15
C ALA A 14 -2.10 1.74 -11.67
N VAL A 15 -1.00 1.63 -10.91
CA VAL A 15 -1.04 1.32 -9.47
C VAL A 15 -1.76 2.42 -8.69
N ARG A 16 -1.47 3.70 -8.95
CA ARG A 16 -2.18 4.83 -8.30
C ARG A 16 -3.68 4.81 -8.60
N LYS A 17 -4.07 4.55 -9.85
CA LYS A 17 -5.49 4.42 -10.23
C LYS A 17 -6.17 3.25 -9.53
N LEU A 18 -5.51 2.09 -9.45
CA LEU A 18 -6.03 0.92 -8.74
C LEU A 18 -6.23 1.20 -7.25
N ARG A 19 -5.26 1.87 -6.61
CA ARG A 19 -5.34 2.31 -5.22
C ARG A 19 -6.56 3.19 -5.00
N LEU A 20 -6.71 4.27 -5.76
CA LEU A 20 -7.85 5.18 -5.64
C LEU A 20 -9.19 4.46 -5.84
N LYS A 21 -9.27 3.60 -6.86
CA LYS A 21 -10.47 2.79 -7.13
C LYS A 21 -10.84 1.91 -5.93
N LYS A 22 -9.88 1.17 -5.36
CA LYS A 22 -10.12 0.31 -4.19
C LYS A 22 -10.60 1.12 -2.98
N LEU A 23 -9.90 2.20 -2.64
CA LEU A 23 -10.24 3.04 -1.49
C LEU A 23 -11.63 3.67 -1.66
N SER A 24 -11.95 4.18 -2.86
CA SER A 24 -13.29 4.72 -3.17
C SER A 24 -14.41 3.68 -3.08
N ALA A 25 -14.09 2.40 -3.27
CA ALA A 25 -15.02 1.29 -3.13
C ALA A 25 -15.10 0.73 -1.69
N GLY A 26 -14.48 1.40 -0.72
CA GLY A 26 -14.45 0.94 0.67
C GLY A 26 -13.48 -0.21 0.93
N GLN A 27 -12.60 -0.53 -0.02
CA GLN A 27 -11.67 -1.65 0.07
C GLN A 27 -10.26 -1.20 0.46
N PRO A 28 -9.55 -1.95 1.31
CA PRO A 28 -8.18 -1.63 1.65
C PRO A 28 -7.22 -1.89 0.48
N PHE A 29 -6.10 -1.17 0.51
CA PHE A 29 -5.01 -1.29 -0.46
C PHE A 29 -3.73 -1.76 0.24
N MET A 30 -3.24 -2.93 -0.14
CA MET A 30 -2.03 -3.50 0.42
C MET A 30 -0.79 -2.96 -0.28
N ILE A 31 0.21 -2.58 0.50
CA ILE A 31 1.50 -2.10 0.03
C ILE A 31 2.56 -3.06 0.58
N ASN A 32 3.07 -3.91 -0.31
CA ASN A 32 4.17 -4.82 0.01
C ASN A 32 5.46 -4.02 0.16
N SER A 33 6.15 -4.23 1.27
CA SER A 33 7.34 -3.47 1.64
C SER A 33 8.53 -4.38 1.87
N ARG A 34 9.68 -4.03 1.29
CA ARG A 34 10.97 -4.66 1.63
C ARG A 34 11.58 -4.11 2.93
N SER A 35 11.05 -2.99 3.43
CA SER A 35 11.49 -2.39 4.69
C SER A 35 10.77 -2.97 5.91
N LEU A 36 9.81 -3.87 5.70
CA LEU A 36 9.13 -4.61 6.75
C LEU A 36 9.59 -6.08 6.75
N PRO A 37 9.45 -6.79 7.89
CA PRO A 37 9.64 -8.24 7.94
C PRO A 37 8.79 -8.97 6.88
N GLN A 38 9.24 -10.15 6.44
CA GLN A 38 8.68 -10.90 5.31
C GLN A 38 7.16 -11.18 5.40
N ASN A 39 6.61 -11.27 6.62
CA ASN A 39 5.20 -11.56 6.84
C ASN A 39 4.36 -10.31 7.13
N GLN A 40 4.96 -9.13 7.02
CA GLN A 40 4.33 -7.85 7.30
C GLN A 40 4.12 -7.02 6.03
N SER A 41 3.09 -6.19 6.06
CA SER A 41 2.77 -5.28 4.96
C SER A 41 2.09 -4.03 5.51
N TYR A 42 2.12 -2.94 4.75
CA TYR A 42 1.24 -1.83 5.04
C TYR A 42 -0.13 -2.08 4.41
N LEU A 43 -1.18 -1.75 5.13
CA LEU A 43 -2.55 -1.81 4.65
C LEU A 43 -3.17 -0.43 4.81
N GLU A 44 -3.49 0.19 3.68
CA GLU A 44 -4.16 1.48 3.64
C GLU A 44 -5.67 1.29 3.57
N PHE A 45 -6.40 2.07 4.37
CA PHE A 45 -7.84 2.01 4.49
C PHE A 45 -8.53 3.25 3.90
N PRO A 46 -9.83 3.16 3.56
CA PRO A 46 -10.61 4.28 3.00
C PRO A 46 -10.65 5.54 3.89
N ASP A 47 -10.47 5.39 5.20
CA ASP A 47 -10.37 6.49 6.17
C ASP A 47 -9.00 7.21 6.12
N SER A 48 -8.20 6.94 5.09
CA SER A 48 -6.83 7.45 4.90
C SER A 48 -5.83 6.98 5.95
N THR A 49 -6.18 6.00 6.79
CA THR A 49 -5.23 5.42 7.73
C THR A 49 -4.39 4.34 7.07
N ILE A 50 -3.14 4.20 7.54
CA ILE A 50 -2.26 3.10 7.15
C ILE A 50 -1.91 2.34 8.41
N LYS A 51 -2.01 1.01 8.35
CA LYS A 51 -1.62 0.11 9.45
C LYS A 51 -0.54 -0.83 8.98
N ILE A 52 0.39 -1.17 9.87
CA ILE A 52 1.26 -2.33 9.69
C ILE A 52 0.45 -3.54 10.11
N VAL A 53 0.37 -4.53 9.24
CA VAL A 53 -0.32 -5.79 9.49
C VAL A 53 0.61 -6.96 9.27
N THR A 54 0.34 -8.08 9.94
CA THR A 54 0.98 -9.38 9.68
C THR A 54 -0.05 -10.40 9.26
N VAL A 55 0.36 -11.40 8.48
CA VAL A 55 -0.50 -12.56 8.18
C VAL A 55 -0.79 -13.31 9.48
N ALA A 56 -2.06 -13.55 9.77
CA ALA A 56 -2.49 -14.31 10.95
C ALA A 56 -2.16 -15.81 10.79
N PRO A 57 -2.03 -16.57 11.90
CA PRO A 57 -1.90 -18.02 11.85
C PRO A 57 -3.05 -18.63 11.02
N GLY A 58 -2.72 -19.35 9.94
CA GLY A 58 -3.69 -19.91 9.00
C GLY A 58 -3.91 -19.13 7.71
N GLY A 59 -3.27 -17.97 7.51
CA GLY A 59 -3.11 -17.33 6.21
C GLY A 59 -4.36 -16.66 5.60
N ARG A 60 -5.49 -16.66 6.32
CA ARG A 60 -6.79 -16.16 5.81
C ARG A 60 -7.13 -14.74 6.25
N SER A 61 -6.37 -14.17 7.19
CA SER A 61 -6.63 -12.85 7.74
C SER A 61 -5.33 -12.14 8.10
N PHE A 62 -5.48 -10.85 8.41
CA PHE A 62 -4.39 -10.00 8.88
C PHE A 62 -4.62 -9.61 10.34
N SER A 63 -3.55 -9.65 11.12
CA SER A 63 -3.52 -9.08 12.47
C SER A 63 -2.86 -7.70 12.42
N GLU A 64 -3.48 -6.72 13.06
CA GLU A 64 -2.92 -5.37 13.15
C GLU A 64 -1.78 -5.33 14.16
N ILE A 65 -0.63 -4.80 13.75
CA ILE A 65 0.52 -4.59 14.63
C ILE A 65 0.47 -3.17 15.20
N ARG A 66 0.32 -2.17 14.34
CA ARG A 66 0.28 -0.76 14.73
C ARG A 66 -0.38 0.09 13.65
N LYS A 67 -1.13 1.11 14.07
CA LYS A 67 -1.60 2.20 13.21
C LYS A 67 -0.51 3.26 13.07
N LEU A 68 -0.20 3.65 11.84
CA LEU A 68 0.74 4.74 11.55
C LEU A 68 0.10 6.10 11.90
N SER A 69 0.94 7.03 12.33
CA SER A 69 0.58 8.45 12.40
C SER A 69 0.34 9.03 10.99
N ALA A 70 -0.31 10.19 10.91
CA ALA A 70 -0.55 10.86 9.63
C ALA A 70 0.77 11.18 8.89
N GLN A 71 1.82 11.54 9.63
CA GLN A 71 3.15 11.83 9.08
C GLN A 71 3.78 10.57 8.47
N GLU A 72 3.83 9.48 9.23
CA GLU A 72 4.34 8.19 8.73
C GLU A 72 3.54 7.69 7.52
N ALA A 73 2.21 7.83 7.55
CA ALA A 73 1.37 7.45 6.41
C ALA A 73 1.69 8.28 5.14
N SER A 74 1.99 9.57 5.30
CA SER A 74 2.42 10.44 4.20
C SER A 74 3.77 9.99 3.63
N GLU A 75 4.74 9.70 4.50
CA GLU A 75 6.07 9.22 4.12
C GLU A 75 5.99 7.89 3.35
N ILE A 76 5.13 6.96 3.79
CA ILE A 76 4.90 5.71 3.06
C ILE A 76 4.30 5.97 1.67
N ARG A 77 3.32 6.88 1.53
CA ARG A 77 2.76 7.20 0.22
C ARG A 77 3.80 7.77 -0.73
N MET A 78 4.69 8.64 -0.25
CA MET A 78 5.80 9.19 -1.04
C MET A 78 6.81 8.11 -1.43
N ALA A 79 7.25 7.31 -0.46
CA ALA A 79 8.25 6.25 -0.67
C ALA A 79 7.82 5.23 -1.72
N TYR A 80 6.52 4.91 -1.77
CA TYR A 80 5.94 3.97 -2.72
C TYR A 80 5.33 4.61 -3.97
N LYS A 81 5.56 5.92 -4.19
CA LYS A 81 5.04 6.69 -5.34
C LYS A 81 3.53 6.56 -5.50
N LEU A 82 2.79 6.56 -4.39
CA LEU A 82 1.32 6.45 -4.36
C LEU A 82 0.62 7.82 -4.42
N ILE A 83 1.41 8.89 -4.29
CA ILE A 83 1.08 10.29 -4.56
C ILE A 83 2.12 10.86 -5.52
#